data_AF-A0A540VGJ9-F1
#
_entry.id   AF-A0A540VGJ9-F1
#
_cell.length_a   1.000
_cell.length_b   1.000
_cell.length_c   1.000
_cell.angle_alpha   90.00
_cell.angle_beta   90.00
_cell.angle_gamma   90.00
#
_symmetry.space_group_name_H-M   'P 1'
#
loop_
_entity.id
_entity.type
_entity.pdbx_description
1 polymer ?
#
loop_
_entity_poly.entity_id
_entity_poly.type
_entity_poly.pdbx_seq_one_letter_code
_entity_poly.pdbx_strand_id
1 'polypeptide(L)'
;MPISTSSFGDERDSRYNEYEKTDLYDQETLDFPGLSAAMAESFLKKLGGGVAEKECRVEGVGWNATIHPREDGVAVEFDAHEELLDDLIRRFELMAEKASG
;
A
#
# COMPACT_ATOMS: atom_id res chain seq x y z
N MET A 1 12.40 -38.67 -23.92
CA MET A 1 11.76 -37.55 -24.63
C MET A 1 11.89 -36.31 -23.75
N PRO A 2 12.35 -35.16 -24.28
CA PRO A 2 12.44 -33.92 -23.54
C PRO A 2 11.09 -33.18 -23.57
N ILE A 3 10.79 -32.42 -22.52
CA ILE A 3 9.79 -31.35 -22.54
C ILE A 3 10.57 -30.06 -22.30
N SER A 4 10.74 -29.27 -23.34
CA SER A 4 11.28 -27.91 -23.29
C SER A 4 10.13 -26.94 -23.12
N THR A 5 10.12 -26.15 -22.05
CA THR A 5 9.67 -24.74 -22.07
C THR A 5 10.32 -24.00 -20.90
N SER A 6 11.06 -22.97 -21.27
CA SER A 6 11.59 -21.85 -20.49
C SER A 6 10.59 -21.27 -19.47
N SER A 7 11.06 -20.76 -18.33
CA SER A 7 11.35 -19.33 -18.20
C SER A 7 11.90 -19.01 -16.82
N PHE A 8 13.01 -18.27 -16.84
CA PHE A 8 13.49 -17.39 -15.80
C PHE A 8 12.35 -16.43 -15.37
N GLY A 9 12.19 -16.17 -14.06
CA GLY A 9 11.34 -15.07 -13.59
C GLY A 9 10.65 -15.35 -12.24
N ASP A 10 11.34 -15.01 -11.15
CA ASP A 10 10.80 -14.39 -9.94
C ASP A 10 9.35 -14.74 -9.51
N GLU A 11 9.19 -15.76 -8.66
CA GLU A 11 7.92 -16.07 -7.98
C GLU A 11 8.12 -16.11 -6.45
N ARG A 12 8.96 -15.22 -5.92
CA ARG A 12 9.34 -15.21 -4.50
C ARG A 12 8.44 -14.36 -3.58
N ASP A 13 7.24 -13.97 -4.01
CA ASP A 13 6.43 -13.02 -3.25
C ASP A 13 4.92 -13.36 -3.15
N SER A 14 4.59 -14.59 -2.77
CA SER A 14 3.16 -14.98 -2.62
C SER A 14 2.87 -15.84 -1.39
N ARG A 15 3.67 -15.73 -0.32
CA ARG A 15 3.54 -16.59 0.88
C ARG A 15 3.16 -15.91 2.19
N TYR A 16 2.82 -14.63 2.18
CA TYR A 16 2.36 -13.93 3.38
C TYR A 16 1.13 -13.09 3.07
N ASN A 17 -0.06 -13.69 2.95
CA ASN A 17 -1.28 -12.88 3.02
C ASN A 17 -2.59 -13.60 3.39
N GLU A 18 -2.57 -14.81 3.94
CA GLU A 18 -3.81 -15.59 4.14
C GLU A 18 -4.18 -15.90 5.60
N TYR A 19 -3.41 -15.44 6.59
CA TYR A 19 -3.73 -15.69 7.98
C TYR A 19 -3.60 -14.42 8.81
N GLU A 20 -4.63 -13.58 8.75
CA GLU A 20 -5.15 -12.70 9.83
C GLU A 20 -6.10 -11.61 9.27
N LYS A 21 -6.95 -11.91 8.27
CA LYS A 21 -8.14 -11.09 8.01
C LYS A 21 -9.13 -11.28 9.16
N THR A 22 -8.85 -10.56 10.22
CA THR A 22 -9.82 -10.25 11.26
C THR A 22 -10.89 -9.38 10.60
N ASP A 23 -12.15 -9.82 10.61
CA ASP A 23 -13.41 -9.20 10.09
C ASP A 23 -13.69 -7.74 10.55
N LEU A 24 -12.68 -6.95 10.88
CA LEU A 24 -12.78 -5.60 11.45
C LEU A 24 -12.39 -4.50 10.47
N TYR A 25 -11.56 -4.77 9.46
CA TYR A 25 -11.12 -3.77 8.48
C TYR A 25 -11.37 -4.23 7.04
N ASP A 26 -11.84 -3.30 6.23
CA ASP A 26 -11.80 -3.42 4.78
C ASP A 26 -10.40 -3.06 4.29
N GLN A 27 -9.98 -3.80 3.26
CA GLN A 27 -8.65 -3.70 2.69
C GLN A 27 -8.75 -3.30 1.22
N GLU A 28 -8.04 -2.24 0.84
CA GLU A 28 -7.92 -1.81 -0.54
C GLU A 28 -6.49 -1.40 -0.87
N THR A 29 -5.96 -1.93 -1.98
CA THR A 29 -4.61 -1.63 -2.47
C THR A 29 -4.68 -0.77 -3.71
N LEU A 30 -3.95 0.35 -3.70
CA LEU A 30 -3.91 1.31 -4.79
C LEU A 30 -2.50 1.58 -5.27
N ASP A 31 -2.37 1.80 -6.58
CA ASP A 31 -1.11 2.04 -7.26
C ASP A 31 -0.89 3.52 -7.56
N PHE A 32 0.27 4.04 -7.13
CA PHE A 32 0.65 5.43 -7.30
C PHE A 32 1.97 5.53 -8.07
N PRO A 33 1.93 5.50 -9.42
CA PRO A 33 3.13 5.68 -10.24
C PRO A 33 3.71 7.08 -10.04
N GLY A 34 5.04 7.19 -10.02
CA GLY A 34 5.76 8.44 -9.79
C GLY A 34 5.82 8.91 -8.33
N LEU A 35 5.17 8.21 -7.40
CA LEU A 35 5.26 8.49 -5.96
C LEU A 35 6.33 7.62 -5.30
N SER A 36 7.20 8.21 -4.46
CA SER A 36 8.20 7.45 -3.70
C SER A 36 7.66 7.03 -2.34
N ALA A 37 8.25 5.97 -1.75
CA ALA A 37 7.85 5.49 -0.42
C ALA A 37 7.94 6.57 0.67
N ALA A 38 8.98 7.41 0.62
CA ALA A 38 9.11 8.56 1.53
C ALA A 38 7.98 9.59 1.37
N MET A 39 7.51 9.84 0.14
CA MET A 39 6.40 10.75 -0.11
C MET A 39 5.07 10.14 0.35
N ALA A 40 4.83 8.86 0.06
CA ALA A 40 3.67 8.13 0.54
C ALA A 40 3.60 8.14 2.08
N GLU A 41 4.70 7.83 2.78
CA GLU A 41 4.77 7.93 4.23
C GLU A 41 4.43 9.35 4.71
N SER A 42 5.01 10.37 4.05
CA SER A 42 4.76 11.77 4.41
C SER A 42 3.29 12.16 4.24
N PHE A 43 2.58 11.62 3.26
CA PHE A 43 1.15 11.87 3.06
C PHE A 43 0.31 11.14 4.11
N LEU A 44 0.60 9.86 4.38
CA LEU A 44 -0.07 9.09 5.43
C LEU A 44 0.09 9.76 6.80
N LYS A 45 1.24 10.35 7.08
CA LYS A 45 1.46 11.16 8.29
C LYS A 45 0.59 12.41 8.35
N LYS A 46 0.37 13.08 7.21
CA LYS A 46 -0.53 14.25 7.14
C LYS A 46 -2.00 13.87 7.34
N LEU A 47 -2.36 12.62 7.07
CA LEU A 47 -3.70 12.06 7.35
C LEU A 47 -3.89 11.67 8.82
N GLY A 48 -2.89 11.91 9.67
CA GLY A 48 -2.94 11.58 11.10
C GLY A 48 -2.30 10.24 11.45
N GLY A 49 -1.57 9.63 10.52
CA GLY A 49 -0.82 8.40 10.76
C GLY A 49 0.50 8.61 11.52
N GLY A 50 0.81 7.70 12.42
CA GLY A 50 2.13 7.52 13.03
C GLY A 50 2.95 6.48 12.27
N VAL A 51 4.25 6.73 12.09
CA VAL A 51 5.15 5.77 11.43
C VAL A 51 5.36 4.58 12.37
N ALA A 52 4.86 3.41 11.97
CA ALA A 52 5.09 2.15 12.66
C ALA A 52 6.40 1.51 12.17
N GLU A 53 6.61 1.53 10.85
CA GLU A 53 7.85 1.09 10.20
C GLU A 53 8.23 2.07 9.08
N LYS A 54 9.46 2.59 9.13
CA LYS A 54 9.89 3.64 8.22
C LYS A 54 9.83 3.18 6.76
N GLU A 55 9.20 3.99 5.91
CA GLU A 55 8.99 3.76 4.47
C GLU A 55 8.27 2.43 4.14
N CYS A 56 7.59 1.83 5.13
CA CYS A 56 6.97 0.52 5.00
C CYS A 56 5.57 0.48 5.63
N ARG A 57 5.37 1.01 6.84
CA ARG A 57 4.07 0.93 7.53
C ARG A 57 3.72 2.19 8.32
N VAL A 58 2.49 2.66 8.16
CA VAL A 58 1.93 3.80 8.90
C VAL A 58 0.61 3.38 9.54
N GLU A 59 0.42 3.72 10.80
CA GLU A 59 -0.77 3.36 11.59
C GLU A 59 -1.48 4.63 12.06
N GLY A 60 -2.80 4.69 11.88
CA GLY A 60 -3.64 5.75 12.39
C GLY A 60 -4.73 5.22 13.32
N VAL A 61 -5.60 6.12 13.79
CA VAL A 61 -6.73 5.72 14.63
C VAL A 61 -7.80 5.08 13.74
N GLY A 62 -8.00 3.78 13.87
CA GLY A 62 -9.00 3.03 13.11
C GLY A 62 -8.61 2.71 11.67
N TRP A 63 -7.33 2.87 11.32
CA TRP A 63 -6.78 2.48 10.03
C TRP A 63 -5.29 2.20 10.11
N ASN A 64 -4.77 1.45 9.15
CA ASN A 64 -3.35 1.26 8.90
C ASN A 64 -3.08 1.22 7.40
N ALA A 65 -1.86 1.51 7.02
CA ALA A 65 -1.44 1.48 5.64
C ALA A 65 -0.04 0.89 5.49
N THR A 66 0.11 0.03 4.50
CA THR A 66 1.36 -0.62 4.14
C THR A 66 1.83 -0.10 2.80
N ILE A 67 3.08 0.36 2.73
CA ILE A 67 3.71 0.93 1.55
C ILE A 67 4.58 -0.15 0.91
N HIS A 68 4.23 -0.54 -0.31
CA HIS A 68 4.97 -1.47 -1.13
C HIS A 68 5.75 -0.68 -2.20
N PRO A 69 7.06 -0.45 -2.03
CA PRO A 69 7.86 0.20 -3.06
C PRO A 69 7.91 -0.63 -4.34
N ARG A 70 7.75 0.03 -5.49
CA ARG A 70 7.80 -0.57 -6.83
C ARG A 70 8.83 0.17 -7.69
N GLU A 71 9.18 -0.40 -8.84
CA GLU A 71 10.17 0.20 -9.75
C GLU A 71 9.73 1.57 -10.30
N ASP A 72 8.43 1.74 -10.53
CA ASP A 72 7.84 2.94 -11.14
C ASP A 72 7.02 3.79 -10.12
N GLY A 73 7.14 3.52 -8.82
CA GLY A 73 6.41 4.24 -7.78
C GLY A 73 6.19 3.42 -6.51
N VAL A 74 4.97 3.46 -5.99
CA VAL A 74 4.55 2.67 -4.81
C VAL A 74 3.15 2.12 -5.00
N ALA A 75 2.87 0.97 -4.40
CA ALA A 75 1.52 0.57 -4.06
C ALA A 75 1.28 0.84 -2.57
N VAL A 76 0.11 1.35 -2.21
CA VAL A 76 -0.28 1.55 -0.82
C VAL A 76 -1.49 0.67 -0.57
N GLU A 77 -1.35 -0.25 0.38
CA GLU A 77 -2.44 -1.05 0.93
C GLU A 77 -3.02 -0.29 2.12
N PHE A 78 -4.33 -0.07 2.11
CA PHE A 78 -5.07 0.60 3.16
C PHE A 78 -5.99 -0.40 3.84
N ASP A 79 -5.91 -0.46 5.16
CA ASP A 79 -6.71 -1.32 6.01
C ASP A 79 -7.45 -0.42 7.02
N ALA A 80 -8.74 -0.17 6.79
CA ALA A 80 -9.54 0.75 7.60
C ALA A 80 -10.98 0.23 7.75
N HIS A 81 -11.74 0.80 8.70
CA HIS A 81 -13.18 0.55 8.74
C HIS A 81 -13.86 1.13 7.48
N GLU A 82 -14.90 0.47 6.95
CA GLU A 82 -15.64 0.87 5.74
C GLU A 82 -15.96 2.38 5.69
N GLU A 83 -16.41 2.94 6.83
CA GLU A 83 -16.78 4.36 6.94
C GLU A 83 -15.60 5.34 6.78
N LEU A 84 -14.37 4.87 6.97
CA LEU A 84 -13.15 5.67 6.93
C LEU A 84 -12.31 5.41 5.68
N LEU A 85 -12.37 4.18 5.13
CA LEU A 85 -11.52 3.75 4.02
C LEU A 85 -11.64 4.68 2.81
N ASP A 86 -12.87 4.94 2.35
CA ASP A 86 -13.13 5.80 1.19
C ASP A 86 -12.61 7.24 1.38
N ASP A 87 -12.84 7.85 2.55
CA ASP A 87 -12.38 9.22 2.84
C ASP A 87 -10.85 9.27 2.93
N LEU A 88 -10.24 8.24 3.51
CA LEU A 88 -8.79 8.14 3.64
C LEU A 88 -8.11 8.01 2.28
N ILE A 89 -8.60 7.10 1.45
CA ILE A 89 -8.14 6.89 0.07
C ILE A 89 -8.27 8.17 -0.72
N ARG A 90 -9.46 8.77 -0.74
CA ARG A 90 -9.72 10.00 -1.50
C ARG A 90 -8.79 11.15 -1.10
N ARG A 91 -8.51 11.29 0.19
CA ARG A 91 -7.57 12.33 0.67
C ARG A 91 -6.14 12.02 0.27
N PHE A 92 -5.73 10.76 0.31
CA PHE A 92 -4.41 10.35 -0.13
C PHE A 92 -4.23 10.59 -1.63
N GLU A 93 -5.19 10.17 -2.46
CA GLU A 93 -5.19 10.42 -3.91
C GLU A 93 -5.06 11.90 -4.23
N LEU A 94 -5.84 12.76 -3.56
CA LEU A 94 -5.78 14.21 -3.77
C LEU A 94 -4.41 14.81 -3.41
N MET A 95 -3.67 14.22 -2.47
CA MET A 95 -2.29 14.63 -2.18
C MET A 95 -1.31 14.08 -3.23
N ALA A 96 -1.50 12.84 -3.69
CA ALA A 96 -0.68 12.21 -4.72
C ALA A 96 -0.80 12.97 -6.05
N GLU A 97 -2.02 13.28 -6.49
CA GLU A 97 -2.29 14.06 -7.71
C GLU A 97 -1.59 15.43 -7.68
N LYS A 98 -1.65 16.12 -6.53
CA LYS A 98 -0.99 17.42 -6.34
C LYS A 98 0.53 17.34 -6.35
N ALA A 99 1.11 16.17 -6.09
CA ALA A 99 2.55 15.98 -6.11
C ALA A 99 3.06 15.52 -7.49
N SER A 100 2.19 14.87 -8.28
CA SER A 100 2.48 14.44 -9.66
C SER A 100 2.16 15.49 -10.73
N GLY A 101 1.37 16.51 -10.41
CA GLY A 101 0.99 17.61 -11.33
C GLY A 101 1.82 18.86 -11.14
#